data_AF-A0A164P7S5-F1
#
_entry.id   AF-A0A164P7S5-F1
#
_cell.length_a   1.000
_cell.length_b   1.000
_cell.length_c   1.000
_cell.angle_alpha   90.00
_cell.angle_beta   90.00
_cell.angle_gamma   90.00
#
_symmetry.space_group_name_H-M   'P 1'
#
loop_
_entity.id
_entity.type
_entity.pdbx_description
1 polymer ?
#
loop_
_entity_poly.entity_id
_entity_poly.type
_entity_poly.pdbx_seq_one_letter_code
_entity_poly.pdbx_strand_id
1 'polypeptide(L)'
;MNKTLTVDRDVMFFAFRYALGRKSMAPCIVTENIKANIKDISTGDIHAYIREIDECRNLGSYMDEGHWMEFKKYLEKELEKKNHPSNKYL
;
A
#
# COMPACT_ATOMS: atom_id res chain seq x y z
N MET A 1 29.11 0.25 -6.82
CA MET A 1 28.47 0.43 -5.49
C MET A 1 26.97 0.47 -5.73
N ASN A 2 26.25 -0.62 -5.49
CA ASN A 2 24.79 -0.58 -5.52
C ASN A 2 24.36 0.13 -4.24
N LYS A 3 23.96 1.41 -4.36
CA LYS A 3 23.26 2.08 -3.28
C LYS A 3 21.91 1.37 -3.15
N THR A 4 21.73 0.61 -2.09
CA THR A 4 20.41 0.18 -1.66
C THR A 4 19.66 1.45 -1.29
N LEU A 5 18.74 1.89 -2.15
CA LEU A 5 17.81 2.95 -1.82
C LEU A 5 16.83 2.37 -0.81
N THR A 6 17.08 2.60 0.48
CA THR A 6 16.09 2.33 1.51
C THR A 6 14.94 3.30 1.32
N VAL A 7 13.77 2.76 1.00
CA VAL A 7 12.54 3.55 1.01
C VAL A 7 12.28 4.00 2.44
N ASP A 8 12.35 5.29 2.66
CA ASP A 8 11.99 5.88 3.94
C ASP A 8 10.48 5.65 4.18
N ARG A 9 10.18 4.95 5.28
CA ARG A 9 8.82 4.57 5.68
C ARG A 9 7.91 5.79 5.75
N ASP A 10 8.37 6.87 6.38
CA ASP A 10 7.56 8.05 6.63
C ASP A 10 7.31 8.78 5.32
N VAL A 11 8.32 8.88 4.44
CA VAL A 11 8.16 9.46 3.11
C VAL A 11 7.12 8.69 2.29
N MET A 12 7.16 7.36 2.30
CA MET A 12 6.18 6.55 1.57
C MET A 12 4.77 6.74 2.15
N PHE A 13 4.65 6.80 3.47
CA PHE A 13 3.38 7.00 4.15
C PHE A 13 2.80 8.41 3.88
N PHE A 14 3.64 9.45 3.86
CA PHE A 14 3.24 10.80 3.46
C PHE A 14 2.79 10.87 2.00
N ALA A 15 3.53 10.25 1.08
CA ALA A 15 3.16 10.20 -0.33
C ALA A 15 1.81 9.48 -0.53
N PHE A 16 1.58 8.40 0.22
CA PHE A 16 0.32 7.68 0.22
C PHE A 16 -0.85 8.53 0.71
N ARG A 17 -0.72 9.19 1.88
CA ARG A 17 -1.75 10.10 2.38
C ARG A 17 -2.01 11.26 1.45
N TYR A 18 -0.96 11.80 0.82
CA TYR A 18 -1.10 12.84 -0.19
C TYR A 18 -1.90 12.36 -1.40
N ALA A 19 -1.73 11.10 -1.82
CA ALA A 19 -2.43 10.54 -2.98
C ALA A 19 -3.91 10.24 -2.71
N LEU A 20 -4.29 9.93 -1.46
CA LEU A 20 -5.69 9.67 -1.08
C LEU A 20 -6.59 10.85 -1.46
N GLY A 21 -7.71 10.56 -2.14
CA GLY A 21 -8.68 11.57 -2.58
C GLY A 21 -8.25 12.46 -3.75
N ARG A 22 -7.05 12.26 -4.31
CA ARG A 22 -6.56 13.02 -5.46
C ARG A 22 -7.07 12.43 -6.77
N LYS A 23 -7.73 13.26 -7.58
CA LYS A 23 -8.14 12.94 -8.95
C LYS A 23 -6.97 13.20 -9.93
N SER A 24 -5.94 12.36 -9.86
CA SER A 24 -4.70 12.51 -10.65
C SER A 24 -4.03 11.15 -10.84
N MET A 25 -2.81 11.12 -11.41
CA MET A 25 -2.01 9.88 -11.49
C MET A 25 -1.35 9.47 -10.16
N ALA A 26 -1.44 10.30 -9.12
CA ALA A 26 -0.79 10.04 -7.83
C ALA A 26 -1.22 8.71 -7.15
N PRO A 27 -2.51 8.34 -7.09
CA PRO A 27 -2.95 7.04 -6.56
C PRO A 27 -2.21 5.87 -7.21
N CYS A 28 -2.21 5.82 -8.55
CA CYS A 28 -1.54 4.75 -9.30
C CYS A 28 -0.04 4.69 -8.98
N ILE A 29 0.66 5.83 -9.08
CA ILE A 29 2.11 5.91 -8.84
C ILE A 29 2.46 5.42 -7.43
N VAL A 30 1.74 5.87 -6.40
CA VAL A 30 2.08 5.51 -5.02
C VAL A 30 1.75 4.05 -4.74
N THR A 31 0.60 3.54 -5.19
CA THR A 31 0.24 2.13 -4.96
C THR A 31 1.22 1.17 -5.63
N GLU A 32 1.72 1.49 -6.83
CA GLU A 32 2.72 0.65 -7.50
C GLU A 32 4.07 0.67 -6.79
N ASN A 33 4.48 1.82 -6.25
CA ASN A 33 5.69 1.90 -5.42
C ASN A 33 5.56 1.09 -4.12
N ILE A 34 4.39 1.13 -3.46
CA ILE A 34 4.14 0.31 -2.28
C ILE A 34 4.16 -1.18 -2.62
N LYS A 35 3.51 -1.59 -3.73
CA LYS A 35 3.55 -2.98 -4.21
C LYS A 35 4.98 -3.45 -4.49
N ALA A 36 5.80 -2.60 -5.12
CA ALA A 36 7.19 -2.93 -5.43
C ALA A 36 8.06 -3.17 -4.18
N ASN A 37 7.72 -2.53 -3.06
CA ASN A 37 8.47 -2.60 -1.80
C ASN A 37 7.76 -3.40 -0.71
N ILE A 38 6.66 -4.10 -1.03
CA ILE A 38 5.78 -4.74 -0.04
C ILE A 38 6.47 -5.75 0.89
N LYS A 39 7.55 -6.37 0.40
CA LYS A 39 8.34 -7.33 1.18
C LYS A 39 9.02 -6.67 2.38
N ASP A 40 9.45 -5.43 2.21
CA ASP A 40 10.18 -4.64 3.21
C ASP A 40 9.25 -3.83 4.13
N ILE A 41 7.96 -3.77 3.80
CA ILE A 41 6.93 -3.09 4.60
C ILE A 41 6.46 -4.00 5.73
N SER A 42 6.43 -3.46 6.96
CA SER A 42 5.99 -4.19 8.14
C SER A 42 4.48 -4.49 8.10
N THR A 43 4.04 -5.53 8.82
CA THR A 43 2.59 -5.81 8.96
C THR A 43 1.85 -4.65 9.60
N GLY A 44 2.46 -3.97 10.58
CA GLY A 44 1.90 -2.77 11.20
C GLY A 44 1.67 -1.62 10.21
N ASP A 45 2.58 -1.45 9.24
CA ASP A 45 2.42 -0.45 8.18
C ASP A 45 1.33 -0.82 7.19
N ILE A 46 1.23 -2.11 6.83
CA ILE A 46 0.14 -2.57 5.96
C ILE A 46 -1.21 -2.31 6.62
N HIS A 47 -1.35 -2.59 7.92
CA HIS A 47 -2.55 -2.23 8.68
C HIS A 47 -2.82 -0.72 8.68
N ALA A 48 -1.77 0.11 8.81
CA ALA A 48 -1.92 1.55 8.74
C ALA A 48 -2.44 2.02 7.38
N TYR A 49 -1.91 1.49 6.26
CA TYR A 49 -2.42 1.81 4.92
C TYR A 49 -3.88 1.43 4.75
N ILE A 50 -4.28 0.22 5.16
CA ILE A 50 -5.67 -0.24 5.08
C ILE A 50 -6.60 0.69 5.86
N ARG A 51 -6.23 1.03 7.10
CA ARG A 51 -7.02 1.93 7.96
C ARG A 51 -7.23 3.29 7.29
N GLU A 52 -6.19 3.88 6.71
CA GLU A 52 -6.30 5.17 6.04
C GLU A 52 -7.22 5.13 4.81
N ILE A 53 -7.27 4.00 4.08
CA ILE A 53 -8.23 3.80 2.98
C ILE A 53 -9.65 3.77 3.53
N ASP A 54 -9.87 2.99 4.59
CA ASP A 54 -11.20 2.78 5.19
C ASP A 54 -11.76 4.06 5.84
N GLU A 55 -10.90 4.87 6.44
CA GLU A 55 -11.27 6.12 7.11
C GLU A 55 -11.35 7.31 6.13
N CYS A 56 -10.89 7.15 4.88
CA CYS A 56 -10.91 8.22 3.89
C CYS A 56 -12.34 8.51 3.42
N ARG A 57 -12.86 9.69 3.76
CA ARG A 57 -14.22 10.12 3.36
C ARG A 57 -14.40 10.28 1.85
N ASN A 58 -13.31 10.49 1.11
CA ASN A 58 -13.34 10.74 -0.33
C ASN A 58 -12.10 10.17 -0.98
N LEU A 59 -12.25 9.06 -1.69
CA LEU A 59 -11.18 8.37 -2.40
C LEU A 59 -10.92 8.91 -3.82
N GLY A 60 -11.69 9.91 -4.26
CA GLY A 60 -11.53 10.56 -5.56
C GLY A 60 -12.76 10.41 -6.44
N SER A 61 -12.56 10.05 -7.71
CA SER A 61 -13.62 9.65 -8.63
C SER A 61 -14.01 8.18 -8.42
N TYR A 62 -15.08 7.73 -9.08
CA TYR A 62 -15.50 6.32 -9.05
C TYR A 62 -14.38 5.36 -9.48
N MET A 63 -13.57 5.76 -10.49
CA MET A 63 -12.43 4.96 -10.94
C MET A 63 -11.31 4.92 -9.89
N ASP A 64 -11.07 6.05 -9.20
CA ASP A 64 -10.08 6.10 -8.12
C ASP A 64 -10.51 5.25 -6.93
N GLU A 65 -11.79 5.28 -6.56
CA GLU A 65 -12.35 4.44 -5.51
C GLU A 65 -12.18 2.95 -5.83
N GLY A 66 -12.49 2.54 -7.07
CA GLY A 66 -12.24 1.18 -7.53
C GLY A 66 -10.78 0.76 -7.39
N HIS A 67 -9.85 1.62 -7.81
CA HIS A 67 -8.40 1.40 -7.67
C HIS A 67 -7.98 1.24 -6.21
N TRP A 68 -8.45 2.10 -5.31
CA TRP A 68 -8.15 2.02 -3.88
C TRP A 68 -8.70 0.74 -3.24
N MET A 69 -9.90 0.30 -3.63
CA MET A 69 -10.48 -0.96 -3.14
C MET A 69 -9.73 -2.19 -3.64
N GLU A 70 -9.27 -2.19 -4.88
CA GLU A 70 -8.39 -3.24 -5.39
C GLU A 70 -7.04 -3.26 -4.67
N PHE A 71 -6.47 -2.08 -4.42
CA PHE A 71 -5.23 -1.96 -3.66
C PHE A 71 -5.39 -2.43 -2.21
N LYS A 72 -6.51 -2.10 -1.55
CA LYS A 72 -6.82 -2.61 -0.21
C LYS A 72 -6.87 -4.14 -0.20
N LYS A 73 -7.60 -4.77 -1.13
CA LYS A 73 -7.67 -6.23 -1.25
C LYS A 73 -6.29 -6.86 -1.43
N TYR A 74 -5.42 -6.21 -2.20
CA TYR A 74 -4.04 -6.62 -2.34
C TYR A 74 -3.29 -6.58 -1.00
N LEU A 75 -3.41 -5.50 -0.23
CA LEU A 75 -2.77 -5.36 1.08
C LEU A 75 -3.26 -6.41 2.10
N GLU A 76 -4.57 -6.69 2.13
CA GLU A 76 -5.16 -7.74 2.96
C GLU A 76 -4.56 -9.11 2.64
N LYS A 77 -4.43 -9.44 1.35
CA LYS A 77 -3.80 -10.69 0.91
C LYS A 77 -2.33 -10.79 1.31
N GLU A 78 -1.59 -9.67 1.27
CA GLU A 78 -0.18 -9.66 1.69
C GLU A 78 -0.03 -9.79 3.21
N LEU A 79 -0.97 -9.26 4.00
CA LEU A 79 -1.04 -9.52 5.44
C LEU A 79 -1.30 -11.00 5.72
N GLU A 80 -2.26 -11.62 5.04
CA GLU A 80 -2.55 -13.05 5.19
C GLU A 80 -1.31 -13.90 4.94
N LYS A 81 -0.56 -13.63 3.86
CA LYS A 81 0.70 -14.31 3.54
C LYS A 81 1.77 -14.13 4.61
N LYS A 82 1.89 -12.93 5.20
CA LYS A 82 2.87 -12.65 6.26
C LYS A 82 2.51 -13.34 7.58
N ASN A 83 1.22 -13.45 7.88
CA ASN A 83 0.72 -14.10 9.10
C ASN A 83 0.66 -15.63 8.99
N HIS A 84 0.48 -16.15 7.76
CA HIS A 84 0.47 -17.57 7.46
C HIS A 84 1.50 -17.87 6.37
N PRO A 85 2.81 -17.79 6.68
CA PRO A 85 3.84 -18.20 5.73
C PRO A 85 3.58 -19.67 5.43
N SER A 86 3.08 -19.97 4.23
CA SER A 86 2.78 -21.33 3.81
C SER A 86 4.04 -22.17 4.07
N ASN A 87 3.91 -23.19 4.91
CA ASN A 87 5.01 -24.05 5.32
C ASN A 87 5.60 -24.69 4.05
N LYS A 88 6.73 -24.16 3.58
CA LYS A 88 7.34 -24.53 2.28
C LYS A 88 8.14 -25.85 2.34
N TYR A 89 7.87 -26.68 3.34
CA TYR A 89 8.54 -27.96 3.58
C TYR A 89 7.53 -29.04 3.98
N LEU A 90 6.67 -29.43 3.04
CA LEU A 90 6.09 -30.78 2.93
C LEU A 90 6.25 -31.26 1.49
#